data_AF-A0A934PI36-F1
#
_entry.id   AF-A0A934PI36-F1
#
_cell.length_a   1.000
_cell.length_b   1.000
_cell.length_c   1.000
_cell.angle_alpha   90.00
_cell.angle_beta   90.00
_cell.angle_gamma   90.00
#
_symmetry.space_group_name_H-M   'P 1'
#
loop_
_entity.id
_entity.type
_entity.pdbx_description
1 polymer ?
#
loop_
_entity_poly.entity_id
_entity_poly.type
_entity_poly.pdbx_seq_one_letter_code
_entity_poly.pdbx_strand_id
1 'polypeptide(L)'
;MRGDATVKSVCMDLCRTTGYHNFPSKLTRAEAHELATHRLHLAGVKILVIDEAHNLLGKNEPVNLFLKTLAQDGGGFSVILIGTPKVREFIYEKSENIEMAERYLDLPLLPFERQETVGLINGAVKGLARDAGVDLAPSIHVDPYFGDRIYDGCRGSLGRCMFLIATAVARALEEGGDTVDIEDFRRIFDLKYLHFNPENPFNLSDWASRAGAAMFDGVAPLETAKAAKPKKKRGRPRKKTGATA
;
A
#
# COMPACT_ATOMS: atom_id res chain seq x y z
N MET A 1 -15.78 1.37 -8.80
CA MET A 1 -16.43 1.33 -7.47
C MET A 1 -16.34 -0.09 -6.96
N ARG A 2 -15.41 -0.39 -6.04
CA ARG A 2 -15.41 -1.69 -5.35
C ARG A 2 -16.58 -1.65 -4.36
N GLY A 3 -17.56 -2.54 -4.54
CA GLY A 3 -18.62 -2.73 -3.55
C GLY A 3 -18.03 -3.20 -2.22
N ASP A 4 -18.81 -3.12 -1.15
CA ASP A 4 -18.41 -3.67 0.14
C ASP A 4 -17.85 -5.09 -0.03
N ALA A 5 -16.70 -5.37 0.60
CA ALA A 5 -16.00 -6.64 0.52
C ALA A 5 -16.79 -7.74 1.26
N THR A 6 -17.83 -8.25 0.61
CA THR A 6 -18.70 -9.32 1.11
C THR A 6 -18.35 -10.64 0.43
N VAL A 7 -18.69 -11.77 1.05
CA VAL A 7 -18.50 -13.09 0.40
C VAL A 7 -19.23 -13.13 -0.94
N LYS A 8 -20.42 -12.52 -1.01
CA LYS A 8 -21.21 -12.44 -2.24
C LYS A 8 -20.48 -11.66 -3.32
N SER A 9 -19.93 -10.48 -3.02
CA SER A 9 -19.24 -9.68 -4.02
C SER A 9 -18.01 -10.40 -4.56
N VAL A 10 -17.26 -11.10 -3.71
CA VAL A 10 -16.14 -11.95 -4.14
C VAL A 10 -16.60 -13.05 -5.10
N CYS A 11 -17.64 -13.80 -4.75
CA CYS A 11 -18.17 -14.86 -5.63
C CYS A 11 -18.60 -14.32 -7.00
N MET A 12 -19.21 -13.13 -7.02
CA MET A 12 -19.63 -12.46 -8.24
C MET A 12 -18.42 -12.01 -9.07
N ASP A 13 -17.38 -11.51 -8.41
CA ASP A 13 -16.13 -11.14 -9.08
C ASP A 13 -15.45 -12.38 -9.68
N LEU A 14 -15.38 -13.50 -8.97
CA LEU A 14 -14.87 -14.77 -9.50
C LEU A 14 -15.62 -15.22 -10.75
N CYS A 15 -16.95 -15.12 -10.74
CA CYS A 15 -17.75 -15.41 -11.93
C CYS A 15 -17.38 -14.50 -13.10
N ARG A 16 -17.23 -13.20 -12.87
CA ARG A 16 -16.82 -12.22 -13.90
C ARG A 16 -15.44 -12.55 -14.47
N THR A 17 -14.49 -12.97 -13.64
CA THR A 17 -13.14 -13.34 -14.12
C THR A 17 -13.18 -14.56 -15.04
N THR A 18 -14.16 -15.45 -14.88
CA THR A 18 -14.42 -16.58 -15.81
C THR A 18 -15.27 -16.20 -17.03
N GLY A 19 -15.51 -14.91 -17.26
CA GLY A 19 -16.32 -14.41 -18.39
C GLY A 19 -17.84 -14.46 -18.17
N TYR A 20 -18.32 -14.73 -16.95
CA TYR A 20 -19.74 -14.73 -16.64
C TYR A 20 -20.19 -13.39 -16.07
N HIS A 21 -20.96 -12.62 -16.84
CA HIS A 21 -21.36 -11.25 -16.48
C HIS A 21 -22.86 -11.10 -16.18
N ASN A 22 -23.69 -12.07 -16.53
CA ASN A 22 -25.15 -11.98 -16.45
C ASN A 22 -25.67 -12.64 -15.18
N PHE A 23 -25.86 -11.85 -14.13
CA PHE A 23 -26.30 -12.35 -12.84
C PHE A 23 -27.81 -12.15 -12.64
N PRO A 24 -28.51 -13.12 -12.02
CA PRO A 24 -29.86 -12.91 -11.52
C PRO A 24 -29.92 -11.70 -10.58
N SER A 25 -31.02 -10.93 -10.68
CA SER A 25 -31.23 -9.71 -9.89
C SER A 25 -31.35 -9.98 -8.39
N LYS A 26 -31.74 -11.21 -8.00
CA LYS A 26 -31.84 -11.66 -6.61
C LYS A 26 -31.08 -12.96 -6.38
N LEU A 27 -29.76 -12.90 -6.45
CA LEU A 27 -28.91 -14.03 -6.08
C LEU A 27 -28.69 -14.04 -4.55
N THR A 28 -28.90 -15.18 -3.90
CA THR A 28 -28.50 -15.38 -2.50
C THR A 28 -26.97 -15.58 -2.40
N ARG A 29 -26.44 -15.61 -1.17
CA ARG A 29 -25.02 -15.89 -0.94
C ARG A 29 -24.62 -17.31 -1.32
N ALA A 30 -25.47 -18.28 -0.97
CA ALA A 30 -25.24 -19.69 -1.28
C ALA A 30 -25.23 -19.91 -2.80
N GLU A 31 -26.23 -19.40 -3.52
CA GLU A 31 -26.28 -19.49 -4.99
C GLU A 31 -25.10 -18.79 -5.66
N ALA A 32 -24.65 -17.63 -5.13
CA ALA A 32 -23.46 -16.95 -5.63
C ALA A 32 -22.21 -17.83 -5.47
N HIS A 33 -22.08 -18.50 -4.33
CA HIS A 33 -20.97 -19.39 -4.05
C HIS A 33 -20.98 -20.63 -4.95
N GLU A 34 -22.11 -21.32 -5.07
CA GLU A 34 -22.26 -22.48 -5.96
C GLU A 34 -21.96 -22.12 -7.42
N LEU A 35 -22.50 -20.99 -7.89
CA LEU A 35 -22.24 -20.51 -9.24
C LEU A 35 -20.75 -20.21 -9.44
N ALA A 36 -20.10 -19.51 -8.50
CA ALA A 36 -18.67 -19.22 -8.58
C ALA A 36 -17.84 -20.51 -8.63
N THR A 37 -18.09 -21.45 -7.73
CA THR A 37 -17.42 -22.74 -7.68
C THR A 37 -17.60 -23.52 -8.98
N HIS A 38 -18.83 -23.59 -9.51
CA HIS A 38 -19.11 -24.26 -10.79
C HIS A 38 -18.36 -23.59 -11.95
N ARG A 39 -18.36 -22.26 -12.01
CA ARG A 39 -17.65 -21.49 -13.04
C ARG A 39 -16.15 -21.70 -13.00
N LEU A 40 -15.55 -21.69 -11.80
CA LEU A 40 -14.13 -21.95 -11.61
C LEU A 40 -13.75 -23.36 -12.09
N HIS A 41 -14.58 -24.37 -11.80
CA HIS A 41 -14.38 -25.73 -12.31
C HIS A 41 -14.45 -25.81 -13.83
N LEU A 42 -15.47 -25.21 -14.44
CA LEU A 42 -15.60 -25.18 -15.90
C LEU A 42 -14.42 -24.48 -16.58
N ALA A 43 -13.87 -23.45 -15.94
CA ALA A 43 -12.66 -22.76 -16.40
C ALA A 43 -11.36 -23.54 -16.11
N GLY A 44 -11.43 -24.72 -15.48
CA GLY A 44 -10.27 -25.54 -15.15
C GLY A 44 -9.35 -24.94 -14.07
N VAL A 45 -9.85 -23.97 -13.29
CA VAL A 45 -9.07 -23.33 -12.23
C VAL A 45 -8.76 -24.34 -11.13
N LYS A 46 -7.51 -24.33 -10.64
CA LYS A 46 -7.03 -25.20 -9.55
C LYS A 46 -6.53 -24.43 -8.34
N ILE A 47 -6.01 -23.22 -8.57
CA ILE A 47 -5.45 -22.36 -7.53
C ILE A 47 -6.27 -21.08 -7.49
N LEU A 48 -6.68 -20.69 -6.29
CA LEU A 48 -7.37 -19.45 -6.04
C LEU A 48 -6.53 -18.58 -5.12
N VAL A 49 -6.16 -17.38 -5.58
CA VAL A 49 -5.45 -16.39 -4.77
C VAL A 49 -6.43 -15.30 -4.37
N ILE A 50 -6.63 -15.11 -3.06
CA ILE A 50 -7.45 -14.05 -2.50
C ILE A 50 -6.52 -13.05 -1.83
N ASP A 51 -6.26 -11.96 -2.52
CA ASP A 51 -5.51 -10.83 -1.98
C ASP A 51 -6.38 -9.98 -1.04
N GLU A 52 -5.74 -9.32 -0.08
CA GLU A 52 -6.40 -8.44 0.89
C GLU A 52 -7.54 -9.15 1.67
N ALA A 53 -7.38 -10.45 1.95
CA ALA A 53 -8.42 -11.31 2.54
C ALA A 53 -8.96 -10.83 3.90
N HIS A 54 -8.17 -10.04 4.63
CA HIS A 54 -8.59 -9.40 5.87
C HIS A 54 -9.79 -8.46 5.70
N ASN A 55 -10.02 -7.93 4.50
CA ASN A 55 -11.20 -7.12 4.20
C ASN A 55 -12.50 -7.92 4.22
N LEU A 56 -12.44 -9.25 4.05
CA LEU A 56 -13.60 -10.14 4.15
C LEU A 56 -14.03 -10.40 5.60
N LEU A 57 -13.13 -10.19 6.57
CA LEU A 57 -13.35 -10.49 7.99
C LEU A 57 -14.33 -9.51 8.69
N GLY A 58 -15.16 -8.80 7.93
CA GLY A 58 -16.18 -7.87 8.41
C GLY A 58 -17.21 -8.54 9.33
N LYS A 59 -17.92 -7.71 10.11
CA LYS A 59 -18.63 -8.13 11.34
C LYS A 59 -19.76 -9.18 11.22
N ASN A 60 -20.18 -9.62 10.03
CA ASN A 60 -21.30 -10.58 9.87
C ASN A 60 -21.19 -11.48 8.62
N GLU A 61 -19.99 -11.65 8.06
CA GLU A 61 -19.79 -12.53 6.91
C GLU A 61 -19.41 -13.94 7.37
N PRO A 62 -20.03 -15.01 6.83
CA PRO A 62 -19.68 -16.40 7.14
C PRO A 62 -18.41 -16.81 6.37
N VAL A 63 -17.32 -16.07 6.60
CA VAL A 63 -16.05 -16.24 5.89
C VAL A 63 -15.45 -17.62 6.14
N ASN A 64 -15.59 -18.14 7.36
CA ASN A 64 -15.11 -19.47 7.72
C ASN A 64 -15.76 -20.55 6.85
N LEU A 65 -17.09 -20.51 6.70
CA LEU A 65 -17.82 -21.46 5.87
C LEU A 65 -17.41 -21.31 4.40
N PHE A 66 -17.31 -20.08 3.90
CA PHE A 66 -16.87 -19.80 2.54
C PHE A 66 -15.48 -20.36 2.23
N LEU A 67 -14.51 -20.17 3.13
CA LEU A 67 -13.15 -20.68 2.94
C LEU A 67 -13.10 -22.21 3.05
N LYS A 68 -13.90 -22.81 3.95
CA LYS A 68 -14.02 -24.26 4.07
C LYS A 68 -14.61 -24.88 2.80
N THR A 69 -15.68 -24.32 2.25
CA THR A 69 -16.33 -24.88 1.05
C THR A 69 -15.47 -24.75 -0.19
N LEU A 70 -14.69 -23.66 -0.33
CA LEU A 70 -13.69 -23.53 -1.40
C LEU A 70 -12.58 -24.59 -1.31
N ALA A 71 -12.14 -24.91 -0.10
CA ALA A 71 -11.08 -25.91 0.11
C ALA A 71 -11.59 -27.36 0.06
N GLN A 72 -12.83 -27.64 0.53
CA GLN A 72 -13.30 -28.99 0.84
C GLN A 72 -14.57 -29.40 0.09
N ASP A 73 -15.70 -28.76 0.38
CA ASP A 73 -17.06 -29.34 0.18
C ASP A 73 -17.63 -29.18 -1.24
N GLY A 74 -16.77 -29.01 -2.24
CA GLY A 74 -17.17 -28.85 -3.63
C GLY A 74 -16.24 -27.95 -4.46
N GLY A 75 -15.28 -27.29 -3.82
CA GLY A 75 -14.26 -26.46 -4.47
C GLY A 75 -13.00 -27.21 -4.87
N GLY A 76 -12.42 -27.99 -3.95
CA GLY A 76 -11.16 -28.71 -4.19
C GLY A 76 -9.99 -27.83 -4.66
N PHE A 77 -10.08 -26.51 -4.41
CA PHE A 77 -9.08 -25.55 -4.87
C PHE A 77 -7.94 -25.45 -3.86
N SER A 78 -6.73 -25.25 -4.35
CA SER A 78 -5.63 -24.74 -3.52
C SER A 78 -5.85 -23.25 -3.28
N VAL A 79 -6.33 -22.89 -2.10
CA VAL A 79 -6.63 -21.50 -1.73
C VAL A 79 -5.41 -20.85 -1.07
N ILE A 80 -4.96 -19.74 -1.63
CA ILE A 80 -3.90 -18.89 -1.07
C ILE A 80 -4.55 -17.59 -0.58
N LEU A 81 -4.39 -17.32 0.71
CA LEU A 81 -4.91 -16.11 1.35
C LEU A 81 -3.75 -15.16 1.63
N ILE A 82 -3.84 -13.94 1.10
CA ILE A 82 -2.86 -12.89 1.35
C ILE A 82 -3.55 -11.77 2.12
N GLY A 83 -2.92 -11.27 3.18
CA GLY A 83 -3.50 -10.19 3.96
C GLY A 83 -2.65 -9.79 5.17
N THR A 84 -3.27 -9.00 6.05
CA THR A 84 -2.65 -8.55 7.30
C THR A 84 -2.65 -9.66 8.35
N PRO A 85 -1.94 -9.49 9.49
CA PRO A 85 -1.93 -10.46 10.59
C PRO A 85 -3.32 -10.91 11.08
N LYS A 86 -4.36 -10.09 10.87
CA LYS A 86 -5.76 -10.43 11.14
C LYS A 86 -6.24 -11.71 10.47
N VAL A 87 -5.71 -12.06 9.29
CA VAL A 87 -6.05 -13.32 8.60
C VAL A 87 -5.52 -14.52 9.38
N ARG A 88 -4.27 -14.43 9.85
CA ARG A 88 -3.65 -15.45 10.71
C ARG A 88 -4.44 -15.61 12.01
N GLU A 89 -4.73 -14.51 12.70
CA GLU A 89 -5.54 -14.50 13.92
C GLU A 89 -6.90 -15.17 13.69
N PHE A 90 -7.56 -14.85 12.57
CA PHE A 90 -8.84 -15.46 12.21
C PHE A 90 -8.75 -16.97 11.99
N ILE A 91 -7.69 -17.47 11.36
CA ILE A 91 -7.54 -18.90 11.03
C ILE A 91 -7.07 -19.70 12.25
N TYR A 92 -6.05 -19.22 12.97
CA TYR A 92 -5.32 -20.01 13.97
C TYR A 92 -5.73 -19.74 15.41
N GLU A 93 -6.24 -18.55 15.74
CA GLU A 93 -6.50 -18.17 17.14
C GLU A 93 -7.97 -18.32 17.54
N LYS A 94 -8.88 -18.38 16.56
CA LYS A 94 -10.31 -18.58 16.81
C LYS A 94 -10.65 -20.06 16.90
N SER A 95 -11.20 -20.48 18.05
CA SER A 95 -11.61 -21.88 18.29
C SER A 95 -12.62 -22.42 17.28
N GLU A 96 -13.56 -21.58 16.82
CA GLU A 96 -14.53 -21.92 15.76
C GLU A 96 -13.90 -22.26 14.39
N ASN A 97 -12.61 -21.92 14.22
CA ASN A 97 -11.86 -22.05 12.98
C ASN A 97 -10.71 -23.05 13.07
N ILE A 98 -10.62 -23.84 14.15
CA ILE A 98 -9.51 -24.78 14.38
C ILE A 98 -9.30 -25.78 13.24
N GLU A 99 -10.38 -26.24 12.59
CA GLU A 99 -10.29 -27.13 11.44
C GLU A 99 -9.63 -26.46 10.20
N MET A 100 -9.65 -25.13 10.12
CA MET A 100 -8.91 -24.39 9.08
C MET A 100 -7.43 -24.30 9.42
N ALA A 101 -7.08 -24.14 10.71
CA ALA A 101 -5.69 -24.13 11.16
C ALA A 101 -4.93 -25.40 10.79
N GLU A 102 -5.60 -26.55 10.78
CA GLU A 102 -5.02 -27.83 10.35
C GLU A 102 -4.78 -27.95 8.83
N ARG A 103 -5.37 -27.05 8.03
CA ARG A 103 -5.41 -27.15 6.56
C ARG A 103 -4.64 -26.05 5.86
N TYR A 104 -4.57 -24.88 6.46
CA TYR A 104 -3.77 -23.78 5.93
C TYR A 104 -2.34 -23.87 6.46
N LEU A 105 -1.39 -23.51 5.62
CA LEU A 105 -0.01 -23.28 6.00
C LEU A 105 0.19 -21.78 6.24
N ASP A 106 0.77 -21.44 7.38
CA ASP A 106 1.12 -20.07 7.69
C ASP A 106 2.51 -19.75 7.14
N LEU A 107 2.56 -18.76 6.27
CA LEU A 107 3.78 -18.29 5.61
C LEU A 107 3.95 -16.79 5.91
N PRO A 108 4.45 -16.42 7.11
CA PRO A 108 4.67 -15.03 7.45
C PRO A 108 5.75 -14.45 6.53
N LEU A 109 5.45 -13.31 5.91
CA LEU A 109 6.45 -12.54 5.17
C LEU A 109 7.25 -11.70 6.16
N LEU A 110 8.57 -11.84 6.08
CA LEU A 110 9.47 -11.00 6.85
C LEU A 110 9.69 -9.67 6.13
N PRO A 111 9.88 -8.57 6.88
CA PRO A 111 10.29 -7.31 6.27
C PRO A 111 11.64 -7.50 5.56
N PHE A 112 11.82 -6.80 4.45
CA PHE A 112 13.12 -6.71 3.79
C PHE A 112 14.13 -6.02 4.71
N GLU A 113 15.40 -6.39 4.57
CA GLU A 113 16.47 -5.71 5.28
C GLU A 113 16.52 -4.23 4.90
N ARG A 114 16.82 -3.37 5.89
CA ARG A 114 16.84 -1.91 5.69
C ARG A 114 17.79 -1.54 4.55
N GLN A 115 18.98 -2.12 4.53
CA GLN A 115 20.02 -1.80 3.53
C GLN A 115 19.56 -2.15 2.12
N GLU A 116 18.92 -3.30 1.93
CA GLU A 116 18.36 -3.71 0.64
C GLU A 116 17.26 -2.74 0.18
N THR A 117 16.36 -2.38 1.10
CA THR A 117 15.27 -1.44 0.81
C THR A 117 15.79 -0.05 0.45
N VAL A 118 16.78 0.47 1.17
CA VAL A 118 17.43 1.74 0.86
C VAL A 118 18.14 1.67 -0.50
N GLY A 119 18.78 0.54 -0.83
CA GLY A 119 19.34 0.28 -2.14
C GLY A 119 18.30 0.37 -3.26
N LEU A 120 17.14 -0.26 -3.08
CA LEU A 120 16.02 -0.20 -4.02
C LEU A 120 15.47 1.24 -4.17
N ILE A 121 15.35 1.97 -3.06
CA ILE A 121 14.90 3.38 -3.06
C ILE A 121 15.87 4.25 -3.88
N ASN A 122 17.17 4.13 -3.63
CA ASN A 122 18.19 4.88 -4.36
C ASN A 122 18.19 4.54 -5.86
N GLY A 123 18.03 3.25 -6.18
CA GLY A 123 17.85 2.79 -7.57
C GLY A 123 16.61 3.39 -8.23
N ALA A 124 15.48 3.43 -7.51
CA ALA A 124 14.22 3.98 -7.98
C ALA A 124 14.28 5.49 -8.23
N VAL A 125 14.92 6.27 -7.35
CA VAL A 125 15.12 7.72 -7.56
C VAL A 125 15.88 7.97 -8.85
N LYS A 126 17.00 7.27 -9.07
CA LYS A 126 17.82 7.41 -10.28
C LYS A 126 17.09 6.91 -11.53
N GLY A 127 16.43 5.76 -11.43
CA GLY A 127 15.70 5.15 -12.54
C GLY A 127 14.55 6.03 -13.01
N LEU A 128 13.69 6.48 -12.09
CA LEU A 128 12.55 7.31 -12.44
C LEU A 128 12.95 8.68 -12.98
N ALA A 129 13.96 9.33 -12.41
CA ALA A 129 14.47 10.60 -12.94
C ALA A 129 15.00 10.45 -14.37
N ARG A 130 15.82 9.41 -14.61
CA ARG A 130 16.34 9.09 -15.94
C ARG A 130 15.23 8.79 -16.94
N ASP A 131 14.26 7.95 -16.57
CA ASP A 131 13.16 7.56 -17.44
C ASP A 131 12.23 8.76 -17.74
N ALA A 132 12.16 9.73 -16.83
CA ALA A 132 11.50 11.02 -17.00
C ALA A 132 12.30 12.04 -17.82
N GLY A 133 13.58 11.77 -18.12
CA GLY A 133 14.46 12.70 -18.83
C GLY A 133 14.87 13.93 -18.02
N VAL A 134 14.91 13.82 -16.68
CA VAL A 134 15.34 14.89 -15.76
C VAL A 134 16.57 14.46 -14.97
N ASP A 135 17.42 15.44 -14.66
CA ASP A 135 18.61 15.24 -13.86
C ASP A 135 18.32 15.28 -12.35
N LEU A 136 19.22 14.74 -11.53
CA LEU A 136 19.14 14.86 -10.08
C LEU A 136 19.98 16.03 -9.59
N ALA A 137 19.37 16.97 -8.87
CA ALA A 137 20.08 18.11 -8.30
C ALA A 137 21.17 17.68 -7.29
N PRO A 138 22.20 18.52 -7.04
CA PRO A 138 23.24 18.26 -6.03
C PRO A 138 22.70 17.96 -4.63
N SER A 139 21.55 18.54 -4.29
CA SER A 139 20.85 18.29 -3.03
C SER A 139 20.39 16.83 -2.85
N ILE A 140 20.36 16.04 -3.93
CA ILE A 140 19.99 14.62 -3.93
C ILE A 140 21.23 13.75 -4.15
N HIS A 141 21.97 13.96 -5.24
CA HIS A 141 23.01 12.99 -5.63
C HIS A 141 24.29 13.06 -4.77
N VAL A 142 24.53 14.18 -4.06
CA VAL A 142 25.66 14.32 -3.12
C VAL A 142 25.27 13.90 -1.71
N ASP A 143 23.98 13.84 -1.37
CA ASP A 143 23.53 13.42 -0.04
C ASP A 143 23.57 11.88 0.09
N PRO A 144 24.52 11.30 0.85
CA PRO A 144 24.64 9.85 0.97
C PRO A 144 23.46 9.23 1.74
N TYR A 145 22.70 10.04 2.48
CA TYR A 145 21.56 9.60 3.29
C TYR A 145 20.21 9.87 2.64
N PHE A 146 20.17 10.29 1.37
CA PHE A 146 18.92 10.64 0.72
C PHE A 146 17.91 9.48 0.71
N GLY A 147 18.39 8.26 0.43
CA GLY A 147 17.57 7.05 0.51
C GLY A 147 17.05 6.76 1.93
N ASP A 148 17.88 6.97 2.95
CA ASP A 148 17.49 6.82 4.36
C ASP A 148 16.40 7.83 4.77
N ARG A 149 16.49 9.08 4.31
CA ARG A 149 15.45 10.10 4.55
C ARG A 149 14.10 9.65 4.00
N ILE A 150 14.07 9.09 2.80
CA ILE A 150 12.85 8.53 2.19
C ILE A 150 12.36 7.34 3.02
N TYR A 151 13.27 6.39 3.34
CA TYR A 151 12.94 5.19 4.09
C TYR A 151 12.32 5.52 5.45
N ASP A 152 12.99 6.33 6.26
CA ASP A 152 12.54 6.72 7.61
C ASP A 152 11.30 7.62 7.52
N GLY A 153 11.25 8.53 6.54
CA GLY A 153 10.07 9.35 6.24
C GLY A 153 8.81 8.52 6.00
N CYS A 154 8.95 7.42 5.25
CA CYS A 154 7.88 6.49 4.91
C CYS A 154 7.75 5.30 5.88
N ARG A 155 8.51 5.30 6.99
CA ARG A 155 8.59 4.21 7.99
C ARG A 155 8.79 2.83 7.37
N GLY A 156 9.74 2.72 6.45
CA GLY A 156 10.11 1.46 5.79
C GLY A 156 9.10 0.89 4.78
N SER A 157 7.97 1.57 4.54
CA SER A 157 6.99 1.11 3.55
C SER A 157 7.45 1.42 2.13
N LEU A 158 8.01 0.42 1.44
CA LEU A 158 8.49 0.55 0.06
C LEU A 158 7.43 1.16 -0.87
N GLY A 159 6.17 0.76 -0.76
CA GLY A 159 5.08 1.32 -1.56
C GLY A 159 4.90 2.84 -1.35
N ARG A 160 5.02 3.33 -0.11
CA ARG A 160 5.00 4.78 0.17
C ARG A 160 6.25 5.47 -0.35
N CYS A 161 7.42 4.84 -0.22
CA CYS A 161 8.67 5.36 -0.79
C CYS A 161 8.53 5.56 -2.30
N MET A 162 8.06 4.53 -3.03
CA MET A 162 7.86 4.59 -4.48
C MET A 162 6.85 5.66 -4.88
N PHE A 163 5.74 5.79 -4.14
CA PHE A 163 4.77 6.85 -4.38
C PHE A 163 5.37 8.24 -4.21
N LEU A 164 6.13 8.47 -3.13
CA LEU A 164 6.81 9.74 -2.88
C LEU A 164 7.79 10.08 -4.00
N ILE A 165 8.63 9.12 -4.41
CA ILE A 165 9.61 9.29 -5.49
C ILE A 165 8.90 9.65 -6.80
N ALA A 166 7.94 8.83 -7.23
CA ALA A 166 7.22 9.06 -8.48
C ALA A 166 6.51 10.42 -8.51
N THR A 167 5.89 10.81 -7.38
CA THR A 167 5.18 12.09 -7.30
C THR A 167 6.15 13.28 -7.27
N ALA A 168 7.30 13.15 -6.62
CA ALA A 168 8.33 14.21 -6.60
C ALA A 168 8.93 14.43 -8.00
N VAL A 169 9.26 13.34 -8.72
CA VAL A 169 9.75 13.41 -10.11
C VAL A 169 8.68 14.01 -11.03
N ALA A 170 7.42 13.55 -10.94
CA ALA A 170 6.33 14.09 -11.73
C ALA A 170 6.11 15.58 -11.46
N ARG A 171 6.22 16.00 -10.21
CA ARG A 171 6.13 17.42 -9.84
C ARG A 171 7.23 18.25 -10.51
N ALA A 172 8.49 17.80 -10.49
CA ALA A 172 9.59 18.53 -11.11
C ALA A 172 9.33 18.76 -12.62
N LEU A 173 8.82 17.72 -13.31
CA LEU A 173 8.40 17.81 -14.71
C LEU A 173 7.24 18.80 -14.92
N GLU A 174 6.21 18.75 -14.08
CA GLU A 174 5.04 19.63 -14.18
C GLU A 174 5.40 21.11 -13.95
N GLU A 175 6.42 21.38 -13.13
CA GLU A 175 6.94 22.74 -12.93
C GLU A 175 7.86 23.22 -14.07
N GLY A 176 8.07 22.38 -15.10
CA GLY A 176 8.92 22.68 -16.24
C GLY A 176 10.41 22.64 -15.92
N GLY A 177 10.80 21.99 -14.82
CA GLY A 177 12.19 21.82 -14.43
C GLY A 177 12.89 20.73 -15.25
N ASP A 178 14.19 20.90 -15.43
CA ASP A 178 15.12 19.90 -15.98
C ASP A 178 15.76 19.03 -14.89
N THR A 179 15.52 19.37 -13.62
CA THR A 179 16.15 18.77 -12.46
C THR A 179 15.11 18.46 -11.37
N VAL A 180 15.28 17.32 -10.69
CA VAL A 180 14.55 16.97 -9.46
C VAL A 180 15.37 17.42 -8.27
N ASP A 181 14.78 18.24 -7.40
CA ASP A 181 15.42 18.80 -6.21
C ASP A 181 14.85 18.18 -4.92
N ILE A 182 15.61 18.27 -3.83
CA ILE A 182 15.11 17.86 -2.49
C ILE A 182 13.84 18.62 -2.11
N GLU A 183 13.65 19.82 -2.65
CA GLU A 183 12.45 20.63 -2.48
C GLU A 183 11.18 19.95 -2.98
N ASP A 184 11.26 19.16 -4.06
CA ASP A 184 10.11 18.45 -4.63
C ASP A 184 9.65 17.36 -3.66
N PHE A 185 10.61 16.61 -3.10
CA PHE A 185 10.36 15.64 -2.05
C PHE A 185 9.79 16.30 -0.80
N ARG A 186 10.38 17.42 -0.36
CA ARG A 186 9.89 18.19 0.79
C ARG A 186 8.42 18.56 0.65
N ARG A 187 8.04 19.14 -0.50
CA ARG A 187 6.67 19.61 -0.72
C ARG A 187 5.66 18.49 -0.78
N ILE A 188 5.98 17.40 -1.48
CA ILE A 188 5.08 16.23 -1.52
C ILE A 188 4.95 15.62 -0.13
N PHE A 189 6.05 15.56 0.64
CA PHE A 189 6.02 15.06 2.01
C PHE A 189 5.15 15.91 2.93
N ASP A 190 5.29 17.24 2.85
CA ASP A 190 4.44 18.18 3.61
C ASP A 190 2.94 17.97 3.31
N LEU A 191 2.61 17.72 2.05
CA LEU A 191 1.23 17.53 1.61
C LEU A 191 0.66 16.16 1.99
N LYS A 192 1.46 15.11 1.93
CA LYS A 192 0.97 13.72 1.98
C LYS A 192 1.32 12.98 3.25
N TYR A 193 2.40 13.33 3.95
CA TYR A 193 2.96 12.48 4.99
C TYR A 193 3.14 13.15 6.36
N LEU A 194 2.90 14.47 6.50
CA LEU A 194 3.01 15.13 7.83
C LEU A 194 2.09 14.54 8.91
N HIS A 195 0.89 14.06 8.53
CA HIS A 195 -0.02 13.41 9.48
C HIS A 195 0.53 12.05 9.99
N PHE A 196 1.50 11.49 9.27
CA PHE A 196 2.08 10.17 9.50
C PHE A 196 3.49 10.28 10.12
N ASN A 197 4.26 11.27 9.69
CA ASN A 197 5.55 11.62 10.26
C ASN A 197 5.61 13.16 10.40
N PRO A 198 5.42 13.69 11.63
CA PRO A 198 5.26 15.13 11.85
C PRO A 198 6.54 15.93 11.58
N GLU A 199 7.67 15.25 11.48
CA GLU A 199 8.95 15.85 11.14
C GLU A 199 9.31 15.49 9.69
N ASN A 200 9.38 16.50 8.83
CA ASN A 200 9.73 16.29 7.44
C ASN A 200 11.24 15.99 7.32
N PRO A 201 11.63 14.79 6.84
CA PRO A 201 13.03 14.36 6.80
C PRO A 201 13.88 15.16 5.80
N PHE A 202 13.25 15.93 4.91
CA PHE A 202 13.91 16.77 3.91
C PHE A 202 14.23 18.20 4.41
N ASN A 203 13.77 18.58 5.62
CA ASN A 203 14.08 19.88 6.21
C ASN A 203 15.45 19.94 6.91
N LEU A 204 16.05 18.79 7.20
CA LEU A 204 17.17 18.70 8.12
C LEU A 204 18.50 18.74 7.35
N SER A 205 19.31 19.77 7.60
CA SER A 205 20.65 19.89 7.01
C SER A 205 21.66 18.90 7.60
N ASP A 206 21.42 18.33 8.79
CA ASP A 206 22.34 17.42 9.47
C ASP A 206 21.67 16.08 9.84
N TRP A 207 21.29 15.30 8.81
CA TRP A 207 20.66 14.00 9.00
C TRP A 207 21.61 12.94 9.59
N ALA A 208 22.91 13.10 9.37
CA ALA A 208 23.94 12.23 9.94
C ALA A 208 23.83 12.13 11.47
N SER A 209 23.46 13.24 12.14
CA SER A 209 23.24 13.28 13.59
C SER A 209 22.09 12.39 14.09
N ARG A 210 21.10 12.07 13.24
CA ARG A 210 19.98 11.17 13.59
C ARG A 210 20.24 9.71 13.26
N ALA A 211 21.01 9.44 12.20
CA ALA A 211 21.36 8.08 11.80
C ALA A 211 22.11 7.32 12.92
N GLY A 212 22.84 8.05 13.78
CA GLY A 212 23.50 7.49 14.97
C GLY A 212 22.58 7.11 16.15
N ALA A 213 21.28 7.41 16.11
CA ALA A 213 20.38 7.29 17.26
C ALA A 213 19.17 6.35 17.07
N ALA A 214 18.98 5.74 15.89
CA ALA A 214 17.83 4.87 15.60
C ALA A 214 18.17 3.37 15.76
N MET A 215 18.65 2.99 16.94
CA MET A 215 18.52 1.64 17.50
C MET A 215 17.30 1.62 18.42
N PHE A 216 16.10 1.82 17.88
CA PHE A 216 14.87 1.59 18.62
C PHE A 216 13.91 0.75 17.78
N ASP A 217 14.02 -0.57 17.98
CA ASP A 217 12.92 -1.50 17.81
C ASP A 217 11.74 -1.00 18.66
N GLY A 218 10.65 -0.66 17.99
CA GLY A 218 9.48 -0.10 18.66
C GLY A 218 8.34 0.09 17.68
N VAL A 219 7.72 -1.03 17.26
CA VAL A 219 6.43 -1.01 16.56
C VAL A 219 5.38 -0.43 17.53
N ALA A 220 5.13 0.87 17.43
CA ALA A 220 4.03 1.50 18.16
C ALA A 220 2.69 1.23 17.43
N PRO A 221 1.61 0.85 18.13
CA PRO A 221 0.31 0.59 17.51
C PRO A 221 -0.28 1.85 16.87
N LEU A 222 -0.96 1.65 15.75
CA LEU A 222 -1.62 2.70 14.97
C LEU A 222 -2.86 3.21 15.72
N GLU A 223 -2.74 4.23 16.58
CA GLU A 223 -3.90 4.98 17.09
C GLU A 223 -4.31 6.10 16.13
N THR A 224 -5.61 6.14 15.84
CA THR A 224 -6.28 7.11 14.98
C THR A 224 -6.29 8.51 15.61
N ALA A 225 -5.40 9.40 15.17
CA ALA A 225 -5.40 10.81 15.58
C ALA A 225 -6.43 11.64 14.78
N LYS A 226 -7.36 12.27 15.51
CA LYS A 226 -8.36 13.22 15.00
C LYS A 226 -7.68 14.52 14.53
N ALA A 227 -8.07 14.98 13.34
CA ALA A 227 -7.50 16.14 12.65
C ALA A 227 -7.82 17.49 13.33
N ALA A 228 -6.80 18.32 13.54
CA ALA A 228 -6.92 19.74 13.90
C ALA A 228 -6.77 20.64 12.66
N LYS A 229 -7.59 21.70 12.58
CA LYS A 229 -7.73 22.60 11.42
C LYS A 229 -6.48 23.49 11.18
N PRO A 230 -6.10 23.77 9.91
CA PRO A 230 -4.93 24.58 9.60
C PRO A 230 -5.19 26.09 9.70
N LYS A 231 -4.20 26.83 10.21
CA LYS A 231 -4.18 28.31 10.25
C LYS A 231 -3.69 28.88 8.90
N LYS A 232 -4.30 30.00 8.48
CA LYS A 232 -4.11 30.72 7.20
C LYS A 232 -2.66 31.20 6.97
N LYS A 233 -2.14 31.00 5.75
CA LYS A 233 -0.86 31.51 5.24
C LYS A 233 -0.92 33.01 4.90
N ARG A 234 0.10 33.77 5.30
CA ARG A 234 0.41 35.13 4.81
C ARG A 234 1.14 35.02 3.46
N GLY A 235 0.66 35.74 2.45
CA GLY A 235 1.22 35.76 1.10
C GLY A 235 2.55 36.51 1.00
N ARG A 236 3.40 36.08 0.06
CA ARG A 236 4.71 36.68 -0.25
C ARG A 236 4.54 37.86 -1.24
N PRO A 237 5.34 38.93 -1.17
CA PRO A 237 5.13 40.11 -2.00
C PRO A 237 5.61 39.92 -3.45
N ARG A 238 4.84 40.49 -4.38
CA ARG A 238 5.08 40.55 -5.83
C ARG A 238 6.10 41.66 -6.13
N LYS A 239 7.17 41.35 -6.88
CA LYS A 239 8.16 42.33 -7.35
C LYS A 239 7.51 43.20 -8.44
N LYS A 240 7.43 44.51 -8.24
CA LYS A 240 6.94 45.48 -9.24
C LYS A 240 7.99 45.61 -10.35
N THR A 241 7.62 45.26 -11.58
CA THR A 241 8.27 45.75 -12.79
C THR A 241 7.86 47.20 -13.00
N GLY A 242 8.82 48.12 -12.90
CA GLY A 242 8.63 49.51 -13.29
C GLY A 242 8.76 49.65 -14.80
N ALA A 243 7.74 50.19 -15.43
CA ALA A 243 7.77 50.70 -16.80
C ALA A 243 7.13 52.10 -16.77
N THR A 244 7.91 53.09 -17.22
CA THR A 244 7.57 54.44 -17.74
C THR A 244 8.86 55.26 -17.64
N ALA A 245 9.37 55.95 -18.66
CA ALA A 245 8.83 56.35 -19.95
C ALA A 245 9.97 56.36 -20.99
#